data_AF-A0A944QA43-F1
#
_entry.id   AF-A0A944QA43-F1
#
_cell.length_a   1.000
_cell.length_b   1.000
_cell.length_c   1.000
_cell.angle_alpha   90.00
_cell.angle_beta   90.00
_cell.angle_gamma   90.00
#
_symmetry.space_group_name_H-M   'P 1'
#
loop_
_entity.id
_entity.type
_entity.pdbx_description
1 polymer ?
#
loop_
_entity_poly.entity_id
_entity_poly.type
_entity_poly.pdbx_seq_one_letter_code
_entity_poly.pdbx_strand_id
1 'polypeptide(L)'
;MARHPLTLLRASVNLSHPAYARLVAETHADLGFGHMAARREKVSRWESGRTVPELTAQIAIAHIHQVPEEAVTRLGWPYWLHLATSDAALLTSPWTPDGAIDVLHGTARRADAEPRSYLAVTGSAVASLSRASLAAVADWQPPPARDGRRVAPDTAAWIETRIEALEAVEPPVSPAVLYPAARAEFRLITGLLAGSGYDRKTGTWLFLLAARAAALCGWFSDALGEEARGERYYLAAIRAATTAGARRWASVYLSNLAASHLAVGDPRDAVPLIGAARAIARRPSPRLTAALYIREARTHARLGEAAASTRALDHAASTLAAGPGDWDPTIDPFVGNVDEDWLARSTGITWLQIGRPERALRHFTTLLDDGPSSHVPTLPFLPLARDLLHVVDAQIALGELEAAVHSAGRAVAVFGSLPIGLLRRYRQRFAPHRGVPAVRDLFDLLEEQPLSSV
;
A
#
# COMPACT_ATOMS: atom_id res chain seq x y z
N MET A 1 5.49 15.43 -6.07
CA MET A 1 6.35 14.55 -6.90
C MET A 1 7.07 13.57 -5.99
N ALA A 2 7.03 12.28 -6.31
CA ALA A 2 7.83 11.27 -5.61
C ALA A 2 9.32 11.57 -5.79
N ARG A 3 10.12 11.45 -4.72
CA ARG A 3 11.59 11.50 -4.82
C ARG A 3 12.06 10.27 -5.57
N HIS A 4 12.93 10.45 -6.55
CA HIS A 4 13.47 9.37 -7.37
C HIS A 4 14.32 8.41 -6.51
N PRO A 5 14.26 7.07 -6.72
CA PRO A 5 14.98 6.09 -5.88
C PRO A 5 16.48 6.35 -5.77
N LEU A 6 17.10 6.82 -6.87
CA LEU A 6 18.52 7.20 -6.90
C LEU A 6 18.88 8.27 -5.85
N THR A 7 17.98 9.20 -5.54
CA THR A 7 18.21 10.22 -4.50
C THR A 7 18.47 9.57 -3.14
N LEU A 8 17.83 8.45 -2.88
CA LEU A 8 17.92 7.75 -1.60
C LEU A 8 19.11 6.83 -1.54
N LEU A 9 19.40 6.14 -2.64
CA LEU A 9 20.63 5.37 -2.75
C LEU A 9 21.88 6.25 -2.62
N ARG A 10 21.84 7.45 -3.20
CA ARG A 10 22.92 8.43 -2.98
C ARG A 10 22.97 8.90 -1.53
N ALA A 11 21.82 9.17 -0.91
CA ALA A 11 21.75 9.58 0.49
C ALA A 11 22.21 8.47 1.44
N SER A 12 21.94 7.19 1.15
CA SER A 12 22.33 6.05 1.98
C SER A 12 23.85 5.83 2.00
N VAL A 13 24.57 6.28 0.97
CA VAL A 13 26.04 6.33 0.97
C VAL A 13 26.59 7.68 1.45
N ASN A 14 25.73 8.58 1.94
CA ASN A 14 26.06 9.91 2.45
C ASN A 14 26.88 10.79 1.47
N LEU A 15 26.57 10.71 0.17
CA LEU A 15 27.30 11.46 -0.85
C LEU A 15 26.50 12.64 -1.42
N SER A 16 27.19 13.75 -1.70
CA SER A 16 26.64 14.88 -2.48
C SER A 16 26.51 14.52 -3.97
N HIS A 17 25.73 15.27 -4.76
CA HIS A 17 25.62 15.01 -6.21
C HIS A 17 26.99 14.97 -6.92
N PRO A 18 27.95 15.89 -6.68
CA PRO A 18 29.28 15.80 -7.28
C PRO A 18 30.08 14.58 -6.83
N ALA A 19 30.02 14.23 -5.54
CA ALA A 19 30.76 13.08 -5.02
C ALA A 19 30.22 11.76 -5.58
N TYR A 20 28.90 11.64 -5.67
CA TYR A 20 28.26 10.48 -6.28
C TYR A 20 28.53 10.38 -7.78
N ALA A 21 28.55 11.50 -8.51
CA ALA A 21 28.91 11.52 -9.93
C ALA A 21 30.34 11.01 -10.18
N ARG A 22 31.29 11.32 -9.28
CA ARG A 22 32.67 10.80 -9.31
C ARG A 22 32.71 9.31 -9.05
N LEU A 23 32.05 8.85 -7.99
CA LEU A 23 31.97 7.42 -7.66
C LEU A 23 31.44 6.59 -8.83
N VAL A 24 30.36 7.05 -9.49
CA VAL A 24 29.81 6.37 -10.68
C VAL A 24 30.81 6.38 -11.84
N ALA A 25 31.54 7.48 -12.06
CA ALA A 25 32.53 7.57 -13.14
C ALA A 25 33.76 6.68 -12.91
N GLU A 26 34.25 6.62 -11.67
CA GLU A 26 35.34 5.73 -11.24
C GLU A 26 34.91 4.27 -11.41
N THR A 27 33.75 3.89 -10.86
CA THR A 27 33.21 2.52 -11.01
C THR A 27 32.99 2.16 -12.49
N HIS A 28 32.52 3.10 -13.31
CA HIS A 28 32.33 2.89 -14.75
C HIS A 28 33.66 2.60 -15.47
N ALA A 29 34.75 3.28 -15.07
CA ALA A 29 36.09 3.01 -15.60
C ALA A 29 36.63 1.67 -15.11
N ASP A 30 36.45 1.36 -13.81
CA ASP A 30 36.90 0.11 -13.19
C ASP A 30 36.23 -1.13 -13.79
N LEU A 31 34.97 -1.01 -14.19
CA LEU A 31 34.22 -2.06 -14.91
C LEU A 31 34.60 -2.17 -16.40
N GLY A 32 35.54 -1.35 -16.90
CA GLY A 32 36.04 -1.41 -18.27
C GLY A 32 35.18 -0.71 -19.32
N PHE A 33 34.17 0.07 -18.92
CA PHE A 33 33.31 0.80 -19.85
C PHE A 33 33.92 2.12 -20.36
N GLY A 34 35.13 2.47 -19.89
CA GLY A 34 35.86 3.67 -20.30
C GLY A 34 35.51 4.91 -19.49
N HIS A 35 36.01 6.06 -19.93
CA HIS A 35 35.91 7.31 -19.18
C HIS A 35 34.51 7.95 -19.27
N MET A 36 33.86 8.17 -18.13
CA MET A 36 32.59 8.90 -18.01
C MET A 36 32.79 10.28 -17.37
N ALA A 37 32.13 11.32 -17.90
CA ALA A 37 32.15 12.65 -17.29
C ALA A 37 31.39 12.69 -15.94
N ALA A 38 32.09 13.00 -14.85
CA ALA A 38 31.56 13.13 -13.48
C ALA A 38 30.93 14.53 -13.22
N ARG A 39 29.76 14.80 -13.81
CA ARG A 39 29.04 16.08 -13.63
C ARG A 39 27.86 15.94 -12.67
N ARG A 40 27.74 16.85 -11.68
CA ARG A 40 26.61 16.84 -10.72
C ARG A 40 25.25 16.97 -11.41
N GLU A 41 25.21 17.67 -12.54
CA GLU A 41 24.00 17.91 -13.35
C GLU A 41 23.45 16.60 -13.93
N LYS A 42 24.30 15.59 -14.20
CA LYS A 42 23.84 14.26 -14.63
C LYS A 42 23.02 13.61 -13.52
N VAL A 43 23.59 13.52 -12.31
CA VAL A 43 22.92 12.92 -11.16
C VAL A 43 21.63 13.66 -10.82
N SER A 44 21.65 14.99 -10.85
CA SER A 44 20.43 15.80 -10.64
C SER A 44 19.33 15.50 -11.68
N ARG A 45 19.68 15.34 -12.97
CA ARG A 45 18.71 14.99 -14.03
C ARG A 45 18.18 13.57 -13.91
N TRP A 46 19.03 12.63 -13.52
CA TRP A 46 18.64 11.25 -13.21
C TRP A 46 17.65 11.24 -12.04
N GLU A 47 17.98 11.93 -10.94
CA GLU A 47 17.11 12.07 -9.77
C GLU A 47 15.83 12.87 -10.02
N SER A 48 15.78 13.73 -11.03
CA SER A 48 14.53 14.40 -11.42
C SER A 48 13.69 13.56 -12.39
N GLY A 49 14.18 12.40 -12.83
CA GLY A 49 13.55 11.57 -13.87
C GLY A 49 13.54 12.20 -15.27
N ARG A 50 14.30 13.29 -15.47
CA ARG A 50 14.36 14.01 -16.77
C ARG A 50 15.22 13.29 -17.80
N THR A 51 16.12 12.42 -17.34
CA THR A 51 17.06 11.70 -18.19
C THR A 51 17.26 10.32 -17.61
N VAL A 52 17.23 9.31 -18.47
CA VAL A 52 17.60 7.94 -18.13
C VAL A 52 19.12 7.80 -18.35
N PRO A 53 19.90 7.33 -17.35
CA PRO A 53 21.31 7.01 -17.56
C PRO A 53 21.48 5.92 -18.62
N GLU A 54 22.55 6.00 -19.40
CA GLU A 54 22.96 4.95 -20.34
C GLU A 54 23.18 3.62 -19.60
N LEU A 55 23.04 2.49 -20.30
CA LEU A 55 23.08 1.15 -19.69
C LEU A 55 24.37 0.92 -18.89
N THR A 56 25.54 1.30 -19.41
CA THR A 56 26.83 1.15 -18.72
C THR A 56 26.90 1.99 -17.44
N ALA A 57 26.32 3.18 -17.44
CA ALA A 57 26.17 4.01 -16.25
C ALA A 57 25.20 3.38 -15.24
N GLN A 58 24.15 2.71 -15.69
CA GLN A 58 23.26 1.94 -14.81
C GLN A 58 23.98 0.74 -14.19
N ILE A 59 24.78 0.01 -14.95
CA ILE A 59 25.59 -1.12 -14.43
C ILE A 59 26.59 -0.63 -13.39
N ALA A 60 27.26 0.51 -13.62
CA ALA A 60 28.13 1.13 -12.63
C ALA A 60 27.37 1.51 -11.34
N ILE A 61 26.19 2.11 -11.46
CA ILE A 61 25.34 2.41 -10.29
C ILE A 61 24.89 1.10 -9.59
N ALA A 62 24.58 0.04 -10.35
CA ALA A 62 24.16 -1.24 -9.80
C ALA A 62 25.29 -1.89 -9.00
N HIS A 63 26.52 -1.83 -9.52
CA HIS A 63 27.71 -2.31 -8.83
C HIS A 63 27.94 -1.57 -7.50
N ILE A 64 27.84 -0.23 -7.49
CA ILE A 64 27.97 0.59 -6.26
C ILE A 64 27.00 0.10 -5.16
N HIS A 65 25.77 -0.21 -5.55
CA HIS A 65 24.72 -0.63 -4.62
C HIS A 65 24.50 -2.14 -4.55
N GLN A 66 25.47 -2.93 -5.03
CA GLN A 66 25.46 -4.39 -4.91
C GLN A 66 24.21 -5.05 -5.52
N VAL A 67 23.74 -4.53 -6.66
CA VAL A 67 22.64 -5.11 -7.44
C VAL A 67 23.21 -5.91 -8.62
N PRO A 68 22.76 -7.16 -8.85
CA PRO A 68 23.20 -7.96 -9.99
C PRO A 68 22.89 -7.28 -11.33
N GLU A 69 23.84 -7.34 -12.28
CA GLU A 69 23.71 -6.73 -13.62
C GLU A 69 22.47 -7.23 -14.38
N GLU A 70 22.16 -8.52 -14.26
CA GLU A 70 20.96 -9.13 -14.87
C GLU A 70 19.66 -8.43 -14.43
N ALA A 71 19.62 -7.86 -13.23
CA ALA A 71 18.46 -7.14 -12.76
C ALA A 71 18.31 -5.76 -13.41
N VAL A 72 19.42 -5.14 -13.83
CA VAL A 72 19.42 -3.85 -14.55
C VAL A 72 18.68 -3.98 -15.86
N THR A 73 19.00 -5.02 -16.63
CA THR A 73 18.36 -5.30 -17.94
C THR A 73 16.94 -5.82 -17.77
N ARG A 74 16.69 -6.69 -16.79
CA ARG A 74 15.36 -7.27 -16.53
C ARG A 74 14.34 -6.25 -16.04
N LEU A 75 14.73 -5.35 -15.14
CA LEU A 75 13.78 -4.42 -14.50
C LEU A 75 13.75 -3.05 -15.17
N GLY A 76 14.86 -2.60 -15.76
CA GLY A 76 14.98 -1.29 -16.40
C GLY A 76 15.05 -0.13 -15.39
N TRP A 77 15.42 1.05 -15.88
CA TRP A 77 15.46 2.28 -15.07
C TRP A 77 14.05 2.85 -14.84
N PRO A 78 13.75 3.41 -13.65
CA PRO A 78 14.57 3.43 -12.43
C PRO A 78 14.35 2.18 -11.53
N TYR A 79 13.63 1.17 -12.01
CA TYR A 79 13.03 0.11 -11.21
C TYR A 79 14.03 -0.81 -10.53
N TRP A 80 15.16 -1.14 -11.17
CA TRP A 80 16.19 -1.97 -10.53
C TRP A 80 16.82 -1.30 -9.30
N LEU A 81 16.79 0.04 -9.19
CA LEU A 81 17.31 0.78 -8.03
C LEU A 81 16.59 0.37 -6.74
N HIS A 82 15.40 -0.19 -6.82
CA HIS A 82 14.68 -0.67 -5.65
C HIS A 82 15.33 -1.93 -5.04
N LEU A 83 16.05 -2.73 -5.84
CA LEU A 83 16.86 -3.84 -5.32
C LEU A 83 18.09 -3.38 -4.55
N ALA A 84 18.54 -2.15 -4.79
CA ALA A 84 19.63 -1.52 -4.04
C ALA A 84 19.15 -0.93 -2.71
N THR A 85 17.84 -0.89 -2.49
CA THR A 85 17.26 -0.44 -1.21
C THR A 85 17.24 -1.59 -0.21
N SER A 86 17.07 -1.27 1.07
CA SER A 86 16.88 -2.25 2.14
C SER A 86 15.71 -3.23 1.93
N ASP A 87 14.89 -3.02 0.90
CA ASP A 87 13.67 -3.74 0.62
C ASP A 87 13.88 -4.86 -0.43
N ALA A 88 15.12 -5.09 -0.88
CA ALA A 88 15.47 -6.10 -1.90
C ALA A 88 14.90 -7.50 -1.60
N ALA A 89 15.01 -7.95 -0.35
CA ALA A 89 14.52 -9.25 0.09
C ALA A 89 13.01 -9.44 -0.15
N LEU A 90 12.21 -8.36 -0.09
CA LEU A 90 10.76 -8.44 -0.39
C LEU A 90 10.49 -8.92 -1.82
N LEU A 91 11.41 -8.60 -2.74
CA LEU A 91 11.32 -8.92 -4.16
C LEU A 91 12.09 -10.18 -4.52
N THR A 92 13.28 -10.36 -3.97
CA THR A 92 14.23 -11.38 -4.42
C THR A 92 14.17 -12.67 -3.61
N SER A 93 13.60 -12.65 -2.39
CA SER A 93 13.50 -13.88 -1.60
C SER A 93 12.70 -14.94 -2.37
N PRO A 94 13.18 -16.20 -2.37
CA PRO A 94 12.47 -17.31 -3.01
C PRO A 94 11.03 -17.44 -2.51
N TRP A 95 10.13 -17.90 -3.37
CA TRP A 95 8.74 -18.22 -2.98
C TRP A 95 8.68 -19.58 -2.29
N THR A 96 9.39 -19.70 -1.17
CA THR A 96 9.45 -20.88 -0.31
C THR A 96 9.07 -20.49 1.13
N PRO A 97 8.72 -21.45 2.00
CA PRO A 97 8.43 -21.15 3.41
C PRO A 97 9.58 -20.42 4.12
N ASP A 98 10.84 -20.80 3.87
CA ASP A 98 12.00 -20.10 4.42
C ASP A 98 12.13 -18.66 3.88
N GLY A 99 11.96 -18.48 2.57
CA GLY A 99 11.98 -17.14 1.97
C GLY A 99 10.85 -16.25 2.50
N ALA A 100 9.68 -16.82 2.81
CA ALA A 100 8.59 -16.11 3.47
C ALA A 100 8.96 -15.71 4.90
N ILE A 101 9.59 -16.60 5.68
CA ILE A 101 10.10 -16.28 7.03
C ILE A 101 11.11 -15.13 6.96
N ASP A 102 12.05 -15.16 6.02
CA ASP A 102 13.03 -14.09 5.84
C ASP A 102 12.38 -12.74 5.53
N VAL A 103 11.37 -12.73 4.66
CA VAL A 103 10.58 -11.54 4.34
C VAL A 103 9.83 -11.01 5.57
N LEU A 104 9.18 -11.89 6.33
CA LEU A 104 8.44 -11.53 7.53
C LEU A 104 9.39 -10.95 8.59
N HIS A 105 10.51 -11.61 8.86
CA HIS A 105 11.55 -11.14 9.78
C HIS A 105 12.16 -9.80 9.35
N GLY A 106 12.47 -9.68 8.06
CA GLY A 106 13.01 -8.46 7.48
C GLY A 106 12.04 -7.29 7.60
N THR A 107 10.74 -7.53 7.46
CA THR A 107 9.69 -6.52 7.63
C THR A 107 9.53 -6.16 9.11
N ALA A 108 9.49 -7.14 10.00
CA ALA A 108 9.30 -6.97 11.44
C ALA A 108 10.42 -6.14 12.10
N ARG A 109 11.67 -6.32 11.66
CA ARG A 109 12.83 -5.53 12.13
C ARG A 109 12.86 -4.10 11.60
N ARG A 110 12.29 -3.85 10.42
CA ARG A 110 12.33 -2.55 9.73
C ARG A 110 11.20 -1.61 10.09
N ALA A 111 10.31 -2.01 10.99
CA ALA A 111 9.17 -1.19 11.37
C ALA A 111 9.55 0.11 12.11
N ASP A 112 10.78 0.23 12.61
CA ASP A 112 11.34 1.48 13.17
C ASP A 112 12.23 2.25 12.18
N ALA A 113 12.46 1.73 10.97
CA ALA A 113 13.29 2.41 9.98
C ALA A 113 12.56 3.65 9.43
N GLU A 114 13.31 4.69 9.07
CA GLU A 114 12.73 5.92 8.53
C GLU A 114 11.72 5.62 7.40
N PRO A 115 10.48 6.15 7.50
CA PRO A 115 9.46 5.88 6.51
C PRO A 115 9.90 6.47 5.17
N ARG A 116 10.03 5.61 4.15
CA ARG A 116 10.14 6.11 2.77
C ARG A 116 8.83 6.78 2.36
N SER A 117 8.90 7.76 1.47
CA SER A 117 7.73 8.54 1.03
C SER A 117 7.16 8.09 -0.33
N TYR A 118 7.53 6.91 -0.82
CA TYR A 118 7.25 6.44 -2.18
C TYR A 118 7.20 4.91 -2.21
N LEU A 119 6.45 4.33 -3.15
CA LEU A 119 6.36 2.88 -3.40
C LEU A 119 7.65 2.36 -4.08
N ALA A 120 8.16 1.22 -3.62
CA ALA A 120 9.43 0.65 -4.08
C ALA A 120 9.22 -0.50 -5.05
N VAL A 121 8.04 -1.13 -5.09
CA VAL A 121 7.77 -2.19 -6.04
C VAL A 121 6.91 -1.59 -7.12
N THR A 122 7.52 -1.10 -8.21
CA THR A 122 6.80 -0.45 -9.32
C THR A 122 7.16 -1.09 -10.67
N GLY A 123 6.35 -0.88 -11.70
CA GLY A 123 6.59 -1.33 -13.07
C GLY A 123 6.79 -2.84 -13.21
N SER A 124 7.90 -3.23 -13.83
CA SER A 124 8.28 -4.63 -14.09
C SER A 124 8.43 -5.47 -12.81
N ALA A 125 8.79 -4.85 -11.68
CA ALA A 125 8.87 -5.51 -10.39
C ALA A 125 7.48 -5.95 -9.90
N VAL A 126 6.46 -5.11 -10.10
CA VAL A 126 5.05 -5.46 -9.79
C VAL A 126 4.58 -6.61 -10.66
N ALA A 127 4.83 -6.53 -11.97
CA ALA A 127 4.45 -7.61 -12.89
C ALA A 127 5.14 -8.94 -12.53
N SER A 128 6.40 -8.88 -12.07
CA SER A 128 7.16 -10.06 -11.63
C SER A 128 6.62 -10.62 -10.32
N LEU A 129 6.32 -9.76 -9.34
CA LEU A 129 5.66 -10.14 -8.09
C LEU A 129 4.31 -10.82 -8.35
N SER A 130 3.46 -10.23 -9.20
CA SER A 130 2.16 -10.78 -9.58
C SER A 130 2.27 -12.17 -10.20
N ARG A 131 3.18 -12.35 -11.15
CA ARG A 131 3.42 -13.66 -11.78
C ARG A 131 3.95 -14.69 -10.78
N ALA A 132 4.87 -14.29 -9.92
CA ALA A 132 5.47 -15.19 -8.95
C ALA A 132 4.46 -15.60 -7.86
N SER A 133 3.57 -14.69 -7.46
CA SER A 133 2.42 -14.98 -6.58
C SER A 133 1.47 -15.99 -7.22
N LEU A 134 1.13 -15.81 -8.50
CA LEU A 134 0.30 -16.76 -9.25
C LEU A 134 0.93 -18.15 -9.33
N ALA A 135 2.22 -18.23 -9.65
CA ALA A 135 2.96 -19.49 -9.73
C ALA A 135 3.01 -20.20 -8.37
N ALA A 136 3.37 -19.48 -7.30
CA ALA A 136 3.43 -20.03 -5.95
C ALA A 136 2.07 -20.57 -5.46
N VAL A 137 0.97 -19.92 -5.87
CA VAL A 137 -0.38 -20.35 -5.56
C VAL A 137 -0.86 -21.53 -6.42
N ALA A 138 -0.37 -21.63 -7.66
CA ALA A 138 -0.68 -22.75 -8.55
C ALA A 138 0.01 -24.04 -8.09
N ASP A 139 1.29 -23.95 -7.73
CA ASP A 139 2.12 -25.08 -7.30
C ASP A 139 2.21 -25.19 -5.77
N TRP A 140 1.16 -24.75 -5.07
CA TRP A 140 1.19 -24.65 -3.61
C TRP A 140 1.40 -26.01 -2.95
N GLN A 141 2.28 -26.03 -1.95
CA GLN A 141 2.48 -27.13 -1.01
C GLN A 141 2.42 -26.61 0.42
N PRO A 142 1.90 -27.42 1.37
CA PRO A 142 1.88 -27.02 2.77
C PRO A 142 3.31 -26.81 3.29
N PRO A 143 3.54 -25.79 4.14
CA PRO A 143 4.85 -25.54 4.73
C PRO A 143 5.32 -26.79 5.49
N PRO A 144 6.62 -27.12 5.42
CA PRO A 144 7.17 -28.29 6.10
C PRO A 144 7.09 -28.09 7.63
N ALA A 145 7.14 -29.20 8.36
CA ALA A 145 7.34 -29.15 9.79
C ALA A 145 8.74 -28.61 10.10
N ARG A 146 8.88 -27.88 11.22
CA ARG A 146 10.18 -27.46 11.76
C ARG A 146 10.42 -28.12 13.10
N ASP A 147 11.66 -28.55 13.31
CA ASP A 147 12.12 -29.07 14.59
C ASP A 147 12.34 -27.94 15.60
N GLY A 148 12.31 -28.28 16.89
CA GLY A 148 12.48 -27.33 18.00
C GLY A 148 11.36 -27.42 19.03
N ARG A 149 11.39 -26.52 20.03
CA ARG A 149 10.33 -26.42 21.04
C ARG A 149 9.02 -26.08 20.34
N ARG A 150 8.03 -26.96 20.46
CA ARG A 150 6.76 -26.85 19.73
C ARG A 150 5.92 -25.67 20.22
N VAL A 151 5.40 -24.89 19.28
CA VAL A 151 4.32 -23.92 19.56
C VAL A 151 3.09 -24.71 20.02
N ALA A 152 2.54 -24.36 21.18
CA ALA A 152 1.32 -25.00 21.68
C ALA A 152 0.12 -24.61 20.79
N PRO A 153 -0.80 -25.54 20.47
CA PRO A 153 -2.00 -25.23 19.67
C PRO A 153 -2.81 -24.06 20.22
N ASP A 154 -2.96 -23.97 21.55
CA ASP A 154 -3.70 -22.90 22.22
C ASP A 154 -3.06 -21.52 22.02
N THR A 155 -1.74 -21.46 21.78
CA THR A 155 -1.05 -20.21 21.47
C THR A 155 -1.50 -19.64 20.13
N ALA A 156 -1.70 -20.49 19.11
CA ALA A 156 -2.17 -20.04 17.80
C ALA A 156 -3.63 -19.55 17.87
N ALA A 157 -4.49 -20.26 18.60
CA ALA A 157 -5.87 -19.83 18.85
C ALA A 157 -5.94 -18.48 19.58
N TRP A 158 -5.12 -18.31 20.62
CA TRP A 158 -5.04 -17.05 21.38
C TRP A 158 -4.56 -15.87 20.53
N ILE A 159 -3.58 -16.09 19.64
CA ILE A 159 -3.14 -15.07 18.68
C ILE A 159 -4.28 -14.71 17.70
N GLU A 160 -5.01 -15.71 17.21
CA GLU A 160 -6.13 -15.49 16.29
C GLU A 160 -7.19 -14.58 16.89
N THR A 161 -7.62 -14.84 18.13
CA THR A 161 -8.59 -13.97 18.83
C THR A 161 -8.12 -12.53 18.94
N ARG A 162 -6.82 -12.30 19.15
CA ARG A 162 -6.24 -10.94 19.23
C ARG A 162 -6.20 -10.26 17.86
N ILE A 163 -5.93 -11.00 16.80
CA ILE A 163 -6.02 -10.48 15.43
C ILE A 163 -7.47 -10.12 15.09
N GLU A 164 -8.44 -10.98 15.42
CA GLU A 164 -9.86 -10.72 15.17
C GLU A 164 -10.35 -9.44 15.87
N ALA A 165 -9.88 -9.18 17.09
CA ALA A 165 -10.18 -7.93 17.79
C ALA A 165 -9.62 -6.69 17.07
N LEU A 166 -8.47 -6.81 16.39
CA LEU A 166 -7.88 -5.73 15.58
C LEU A 166 -8.53 -5.60 14.20
N GLU A 167 -9.14 -6.66 13.67
CA GLU A 167 -9.88 -6.69 12.40
C GLU A 167 -11.31 -6.15 12.51
N ALA A 168 -11.77 -5.79 13.71
CA ALA A 168 -13.09 -5.22 13.93
C ALA A 168 -13.33 -4.00 13.02
N VAL A 169 -14.52 -3.93 12.41
CA VAL A 169 -14.87 -2.97 11.34
C VAL A 169 -14.86 -1.51 11.84
N GLU A 170 -15.20 -1.29 13.11
CA GLU A 170 -15.26 0.04 13.74
C GLU A 170 -14.57 0.02 15.11
N PRO A 171 -13.23 0.06 15.14
CA PRO A 171 -12.55 0.13 16.41
C PRO A 171 -12.80 1.51 17.06
N PRO A 172 -12.94 1.59 18.39
CA PRO A 172 -13.22 2.85 19.09
C PRO A 172 -11.99 3.77 19.21
N VAL A 173 -10.93 3.49 18.46
CA VAL A 173 -9.61 4.12 18.61
C VAL A 173 -8.97 4.40 17.26
N SER A 174 -8.16 5.45 17.22
CA SER A 174 -7.46 5.92 16.02
C SER A 174 -6.51 4.84 15.43
N PRO A 175 -6.30 4.81 14.10
CA PRO A 175 -5.31 3.92 13.48
C PRO A 175 -3.90 4.08 14.09
N ALA A 176 -3.56 5.27 14.58
CA ALA A 176 -2.26 5.56 15.19
C ALA A 176 -2.05 4.75 16.48
N VAL A 177 -3.11 4.46 17.22
CA VAL A 177 -3.07 3.66 18.45
C VAL A 177 -3.09 2.17 18.13
N LEU A 178 -3.81 1.76 17.08
CA LEU A 178 -3.91 0.35 16.68
C LEU A 178 -2.66 -0.16 15.96
N TYR A 179 -1.95 0.71 15.25
CA TYR A 179 -0.75 0.32 14.51
C TYR A 179 0.33 -0.35 15.38
N PRO A 180 0.74 0.23 16.54
CA PRO A 180 1.67 -0.44 17.45
C PRO A 180 1.19 -1.81 17.94
N ALA A 181 -0.11 -1.98 18.20
CA ALA A 181 -0.68 -3.25 18.65
C ALA A 181 -0.60 -4.33 17.55
N ALA A 182 -1.08 -4.02 16.32
CA ALA A 182 -0.96 -4.94 15.19
C ALA A 182 0.50 -5.28 14.86
N ARG A 183 1.40 -4.30 14.99
CA ARG A 183 2.83 -4.51 14.82
C ARG A 183 3.40 -5.48 15.87
N ALA A 184 2.96 -5.38 17.12
CA ALA A 184 3.39 -6.30 18.17
C ALA A 184 2.92 -7.74 17.87
N GLU A 185 1.68 -7.93 17.40
CA GLU A 185 1.21 -9.25 16.94
C GLU A 185 2.07 -9.79 15.80
N PHE A 186 2.31 -8.95 14.78
CA PHE A 186 3.11 -9.32 13.64
C PHE A 186 4.52 -9.77 14.05
N ARG A 187 5.16 -9.04 14.98
CA ARG A 187 6.49 -9.39 15.52
C ARG A 187 6.47 -10.70 16.31
N LEU A 188 5.45 -10.91 17.14
CA LEU A 188 5.28 -12.13 17.92
C LEU A 188 5.20 -13.36 17.00
N ILE A 189 4.29 -13.34 16.02
CA ILE A 189 4.05 -14.45 15.10
C ILE A 189 5.29 -14.73 14.26
N THR A 190 5.93 -13.68 13.77
CA THR A 190 7.18 -13.77 13.01
C THR A 190 8.26 -14.44 13.87
N GLY A 191 8.44 -14.02 15.12
CA GLY A 191 9.36 -14.66 16.07
C GLY A 191 9.06 -16.14 16.31
N LEU A 192 7.80 -16.54 16.38
CA LEU A 192 7.41 -17.95 16.47
C LEU A 192 7.78 -18.74 15.20
N LEU A 193 7.57 -18.17 14.01
CA LEU A 193 7.86 -18.82 12.74
C LEU A 193 9.36 -19.10 12.52
N ALA A 194 10.28 -18.20 12.93
CA ALA A 194 11.72 -18.52 12.82
C ALA A 194 12.30 -19.23 14.03
N GLY A 195 11.75 -19.03 15.22
CA GLY A 195 12.38 -19.44 16.48
C GLY A 195 11.84 -20.73 17.09
N SER A 196 10.68 -21.22 16.64
CA SER A 196 10.00 -22.36 17.26
C SER A 196 9.83 -23.55 16.32
N GLY A 197 9.65 -24.74 16.89
CA GLY A 197 9.22 -25.92 16.14
C GLY A 197 7.70 -25.92 15.92
N TYR A 198 7.23 -26.50 14.83
CA TYR A 198 5.80 -26.67 14.52
C TYR A 198 5.58 -27.81 13.52
N ASP A 199 4.38 -28.42 13.54
CA ASP A 199 3.96 -29.31 12.45
C ASP A 199 3.38 -28.53 11.27
N ARG A 200 3.08 -29.22 10.17
CA ARG A 200 2.55 -28.60 8.94
C ARG A 200 1.24 -27.84 9.18
N LYS A 201 0.36 -28.32 10.06
CA LYS A 201 -0.94 -27.68 10.33
C LYS A 201 -0.73 -26.37 11.09
N THR A 202 0.03 -26.42 12.18
CA THR A 202 0.38 -25.22 12.96
C THR A 202 1.19 -24.24 12.12
N GLY A 203 2.14 -24.69 11.31
CA GLY A 203 2.91 -23.84 10.40
C GLY A 203 2.01 -23.10 9.41
N THR A 204 1.07 -23.81 8.76
CA THR A 204 0.09 -23.22 7.83
C THR A 204 -0.74 -22.14 8.53
N TRP A 205 -1.21 -22.42 9.75
CA TRP A 205 -2.01 -21.47 10.52
C TRP A 205 -1.19 -20.25 10.95
N LEU A 206 0.05 -20.44 11.43
CA LEU A 206 0.95 -19.33 11.78
C LEU A 206 1.27 -18.44 10.58
N PHE A 207 1.49 -18.99 9.39
CA PHE A 207 1.66 -18.19 8.17
C PHE A 207 0.38 -17.40 7.83
N LEU A 208 -0.80 -17.99 7.99
CA LEU A 208 -2.07 -17.26 7.81
C LEU A 208 -2.21 -16.10 8.81
N LEU A 209 -1.92 -16.34 10.09
CA LEU A 209 -1.97 -15.31 11.14
C LEU A 209 -0.93 -14.21 10.87
N ALA A 210 0.27 -14.57 10.43
CA ALA A 210 1.30 -13.61 10.02
C ALA A 210 0.82 -12.74 8.85
N ALA A 211 0.12 -13.34 7.89
CA ALA A 211 -0.43 -12.63 6.73
C ALA A 211 -1.50 -11.61 7.15
N ARG A 212 -2.42 -12.02 8.04
CA ARG A 212 -3.47 -11.16 8.61
C ARG A 212 -2.88 -10.00 9.42
N ALA A 213 -1.95 -10.28 10.34
CA ALA A 213 -1.28 -9.25 11.13
C ALA A 213 -0.46 -8.28 10.26
N ALA A 214 0.22 -8.77 9.23
CA ALA A 214 0.90 -7.92 8.26
C ALA A 214 -0.10 -7.02 7.51
N ALA A 215 -1.20 -7.57 7.00
CA ALA A 215 -2.20 -6.80 6.29
C ALA A 215 -2.86 -5.71 7.16
N LEU A 216 -3.09 -5.97 8.46
CA LEU A 216 -3.53 -4.96 9.43
C LEU A 216 -2.51 -3.82 9.56
N CYS A 217 -1.22 -4.15 9.72
CA CYS A 217 -0.16 -3.15 9.74
C CYS A 217 -0.15 -2.32 8.44
N GLY A 218 -0.37 -2.98 7.30
CA GLY A 218 -0.47 -2.33 6.00
C GLY A 218 -1.64 -1.36 5.94
N TRP A 219 -2.82 -1.81 6.36
CA TRP A 219 -4.04 -1.01 6.34
C TRP A 219 -3.98 0.19 7.28
N PHE A 220 -3.48 0.02 8.50
CA PHE A 220 -3.28 1.15 9.41
C PHE A 220 -2.25 2.14 8.87
N SER A 221 -1.16 1.67 8.24
CA SER A 221 -0.20 2.57 7.58
C SER A 221 -0.87 3.40 6.47
N ASP A 222 -1.70 2.75 5.64
CA ASP A 222 -2.48 3.41 4.59
C ASP A 222 -3.49 4.43 5.13
N ALA A 223 -4.13 4.14 6.27
CA ALA A 223 -5.02 5.05 6.98
C ALA A 223 -4.27 6.27 7.55
N LEU A 224 -3.00 6.10 7.93
CA LEU A 224 -2.12 7.19 8.39
C LEU A 224 -1.48 8.00 7.23
N GLY A 225 -1.75 7.62 5.98
CA GLY A 225 -1.16 8.25 4.79
C GLY A 225 0.32 7.87 4.57
N GLU A 226 0.70 6.67 5.02
CA GLU A 226 2.05 6.09 4.95
C GLU A 226 2.10 4.87 4.02
N GLU A 227 1.62 5.00 2.78
CA GLU A 227 1.43 3.88 1.85
C GLU A 227 2.73 3.12 1.53
N ALA A 228 3.88 3.77 1.63
CA ALA A 228 5.15 3.09 1.41
C ALA A 228 5.53 2.17 2.57
N ARG A 229 5.12 2.51 3.80
CA ARG A 229 5.17 1.58 4.95
C ARG A 229 4.14 0.47 4.72
N GLY A 230 2.94 0.84 4.25
CA GLY A 230 1.87 -0.09 3.89
C GLY A 230 2.30 -1.16 2.88
N GLU A 231 2.99 -0.75 1.81
CA GLU A 231 3.49 -1.64 0.75
C GLU A 231 4.38 -2.76 1.31
N ARG A 232 5.32 -2.47 2.22
CA ARG A 232 6.19 -3.50 2.82
C ARG A 232 5.38 -4.58 3.51
N TYR A 233 4.36 -4.16 4.26
CA TYR A 233 3.48 -5.06 4.98
C TYR A 233 2.58 -5.85 4.02
N TYR A 234 2.03 -5.24 2.98
CA TYR A 234 1.23 -5.97 1.99
C TYR A 234 2.06 -6.99 1.21
N LEU A 235 3.31 -6.68 0.86
CA LEU A 235 4.23 -7.65 0.26
C LEU A 235 4.48 -8.84 1.18
N ALA A 236 4.72 -8.59 2.47
CA ALA A 236 4.87 -9.64 3.47
C ALA A 236 3.58 -10.46 3.65
N ALA A 237 2.42 -9.80 3.64
CA ALA A 237 1.12 -10.43 3.74
C ALA A 237 0.83 -11.35 2.54
N ILE A 238 1.12 -10.90 1.32
CA ILE A 238 0.98 -11.72 0.10
C ILE A 238 1.88 -12.97 0.20
N ARG A 239 3.15 -12.80 0.61
CA ARG A 239 4.08 -13.94 0.79
C ARG A 239 3.59 -14.94 1.82
N ALA A 240 3.12 -14.47 2.97
CA ALA A 240 2.63 -15.34 4.02
C ALA A 240 1.29 -16.04 3.64
N ALA A 241 0.36 -15.33 3.02
CA ALA A 241 -0.92 -15.90 2.57
C ALA A 241 -0.72 -16.95 1.46
N THR A 242 0.17 -16.68 0.51
CA THR A 242 0.53 -17.67 -0.54
C THR A 242 1.20 -18.89 0.07
N THR A 243 2.12 -18.72 1.02
CA THR A 243 2.76 -19.83 1.76
C THR A 243 1.74 -20.66 2.55
N ALA A 244 0.74 -20.02 3.15
CA ALA A 244 -0.36 -20.68 3.86
C ALA A 244 -1.39 -21.35 2.92
N GLY A 245 -1.30 -21.18 1.60
CA GLY A 245 -2.30 -21.67 0.65
C GLY A 245 -3.63 -20.90 0.72
N ALA A 246 -3.63 -19.75 1.39
CA ALA A 246 -4.79 -18.93 1.68
C ALA A 246 -5.15 -18.04 0.48
N ARG A 247 -5.66 -18.65 -0.60
CA ARG A 247 -5.88 -17.98 -1.91
C ARG A 247 -6.74 -16.71 -1.81
N ARG A 248 -7.84 -16.75 -1.06
CA ARG A 248 -8.73 -15.59 -0.92
C ARG A 248 -8.03 -14.41 -0.24
N TRP A 249 -7.30 -14.68 0.83
CA TRP A 249 -6.47 -13.69 1.52
C TRP A 249 -5.37 -13.12 0.62
N ALA A 250 -4.66 -13.97 -0.13
CA ALA A 250 -3.65 -13.51 -1.09
C ALA A 250 -4.25 -12.58 -2.17
N SER A 251 -5.44 -12.90 -2.68
CA SER A 251 -6.18 -12.03 -3.62
C SER A 251 -6.50 -10.67 -3.01
N VAL A 252 -6.95 -10.63 -1.75
CA VAL A 252 -7.30 -9.38 -1.05
C VAL A 252 -6.06 -8.52 -0.83
N TYR A 253 -4.96 -9.12 -0.42
CA TYR A 253 -3.74 -8.36 -0.16
C TYR A 253 -3.11 -7.81 -1.44
N LEU A 254 -3.23 -8.53 -2.57
CA LEU A 254 -2.91 -7.97 -3.90
C LEU A 254 -3.83 -6.80 -4.27
N SER A 255 -5.13 -6.92 -3.99
CA SER A 255 -6.13 -5.85 -4.21
C SER A 255 -5.86 -4.60 -3.34
N ASN A 256 -5.40 -4.80 -2.10
CA ASN A 256 -5.00 -3.73 -1.20
C ASN A 256 -3.71 -3.06 -1.66
N LEU A 257 -2.70 -3.84 -2.06
CA LEU A 257 -1.48 -3.29 -2.66
C LEU A 257 -1.81 -2.46 -3.92
N ALA A 258 -2.71 -2.95 -4.79
CA ALA A 258 -3.18 -2.18 -5.95
C ALA A 258 -3.82 -0.84 -5.54
N ALA A 259 -4.56 -0.80 -4.42
CA ALA A 259 -5.13 0.43 -3.90
C ALA A 259 -4.06 1.45 -3.48
N SER A 260 -2.97 1.00 -2.85
CA SER A 260 -1.83 1.86 -2.51
C SER A 260 -1.18 2.44 -3.78
N HIS A 261 -1.01 1.62 -4.84
CA HIS A 261 -0.53 2.10 -6.15
C HIS A 261 -1.45 3.12 -6.80
N LEU A 262 -2.77 2.92 -6.75
CA LEU A 262 -3.73 3.89 -7.29
C LEU A 262 -3.72 5.23 -6.53
N ALA A 263 -3.38 5.21 -5.24
CA ALA A 263 -3.39 6.39 -4.39
C ALA A 263 -2.13 7.26 -4.53
N VAL A 264 -0.95 6.66 -4.62
CA VAL A 264 0.33 7.39 -4.61
C VAL A 264 1.31 7.02 -5.73
N GLY A 265 0.98 6.02 -6.56
CA GLY A 265 1.86 5.46 -7.60
C GLY A 265 1.33 5.62 -9.04
N ASP A 266 1.95 4.89 -9.96
CA ASP A 266 1.49 4.78 -11.36
C ASP A 266 0.28 3.82 -11.43
N PRO A 267 -0.86 4.24 -11.99
CA PRO A 267 -2.02 3.36 -12.14
C PRO A 267 -1.74 2.11 -12.98
N ARG A 268 -0.72 2.10 -13.85
CA ARG A 268 -0.33 0.91 -14.64
C ARG A 268 0.14 -0.24 -13.76
N ASP A 269 0.67 0.05 -12.56
CA ASP A 269 1.10 -0.98 -11.60
C ASP A 269 -0.10 -1.74 -11.02
N ALA A 270 -1.28 -1.11 -10.94
CA ALA A 270 -2.47 -1.76 -10.41
C ALA A 270 -3.00 -2.87 -11.34
N VAL A 271 -2.77 -2.76 -12.65
CA VAL A 271 -3.25 -3.72 -13.66
C VAL A 271 -2.76 -5.16 -13.40
N PRO A 272 -1.44 -5.44 -13.32
CA PRO A 272 -0.95 -6.78 -13.03
C PRO A 272 -1.33 -7.27 -11.61
N LEU A 273 -1.52 -6.38 -10.63
CA LEU A 273 -1.94 -6.76 -9.27
C LEU A 273 -3.39 -7.25 -9.25
N ILE A 274 -4.30 -6.50 -9.88
CA ILE A 274 -5.73 -6.85 -9.95
C ILE A 274 -5.92 -8.10 -10.82
N GLY A 275 -5.21 -8.21 -11.94
CA GLY A 275 -5.21 -9.41 -12.76
C GLY A 275 -4.79 -10.66 -11.99
N ALA A 276 -3.71 -10.57 -11.21
CA ALA A 276 -3.28 -11.66 -10.34
C ALA A 276 -4.28 -11.98 -9.22
N ALA A 277 -4.85 -10.96 -8.58
CA ALA A 277 -5.86 -11.14 -7.54
C ALA A 277 -7.08 -11.93 -8.06
N ARG A 278 -7.63 -11.53 -9.21
CA ARG A 278 -8.76 -12.21 -9.87
C ARG A 278 -8.41 -13.67 -10.23
N ALA A 279 -7.23 -13.91 -10.79
CA ALA A 279 -6.80 -15.26 -11.19
C ALA A 279 -6.54 -16.18 -9.98
N ILE A 280 -6.05 -15.63 -8.86
CA ILE A 280 -5.85 -16.37 -7.61
C ILE A 280 -7.20 -16.80 -7.00
N ALA A 281 -8.17 -15.88 -6.94
CA ALA A 281 -9.50 -16.11 -6.40
C ALA A 281 -10.42 -16.83 -7.40
N ARG A 282 -10.21 -18.13 -7.63
CA ARG A 282 -11.00 -18.95 -8.60
C ARG A 282 -12.52 -18.93 -8.36
N ARG A 283 -12.96 -18.78 -7.11
CA ARG A 283 -14.37 -18.71 -6.68
C ARG A 283 -14.48 -17.69 -5.53
N PRO A 284 -14.36 -16.38 -5.83
CA PRO A 284 -14.47 -15.35 -4.81
C PRO A 284 -15.91 -15.28 -4.31
N SER A 285 -16.11 -14.77 -3.09
CA SER A 285 -17.45 -14.37 -2.63
C SER A 285 -17.99 -13.22 -3.48
N PRO A 286 -19.30 -12.94 -3.47
CA PRO A 286 -19.86 -11.77 -4.13
C PRO A 286 -19.19 -10.46 -3.68
N ARG A 287 -18.93 -10.32 -2.37
CA ARG A 287 -18.25 -9.15 -1.81
C ARG A 287 -16.82 -9.01 -2.30
N LEU A 288 -16.01 -10.08 -2.29
CA LEU A 288 -14.67 -10.03 -2.86
C LEU A 288 -14.70 -9.72 -4.37
N THR A 289 -15.67 -10.28 -5.09
CA THR A 289 -15.84 -10.03 -6.53
C THR A 289 -16.14 -8.55 -6.80
N ALA A 290 -17.07 -7.95 -6.06
CA ALA A 290 -17.38 -6.53 -6.16
C ALA A 290 -16.17 -5.65 -5.78
N ALA A 291 -15.42 -6.04 -4.74
CA ALA A 291 -14.21 -5.32 -4.34
C ALA A 291 -13.15 -5.29 -5.45
N LEU A 292 -12.95 -6.42 -6.13
CA LEU A 292 -12.02 -6.53 -7.26
C LEU A 292 -12.48 -5.70 -8.46
N TYR A 293 -13.77 -5.73 -8.81
CA TYR A 293 -14.32 -4.89 -9.89
C TYR A 293 -14.21 -3.39 -9.59
N ILE A 294 -14.37 -2.98 -8.34
CA ILE A 294 -14.15 -1.58 -7.94
C ILE A 294 -12.69 -1.17 -8.12
N ARG A 295 -11.73 -2.04 -7.77
CA ARG A 295 -10.31 -1.74 -8.02
C ARG A 295 -10.00 -1.64 -9.52
N GLU A 296 -10.59 -2.52 -10.31
CA GLU A 296 -10.49 -2.48 -11.78
C GLU A 296 -11.08 -1.18 -12.35
N ALA A 297 -12.28 -0.79 -11.88
CA ALA A 297 -12.93 0.45 -12.28
C ALA A 297 -12.03 1.68 -12.00
N ARG A 298 -11.46 1.76 -10.80
CA ARG A 298 -10.53 2.83 -10.42
C ARG A 298 -9.24 2.83 -11.23
N THR A 299 -8.75 1.65 -11.60
CA THR A 299 -7.57 1.50 -12.46
C THR A 299 -7.85 2.06 -13.85
N HIS A 300 -8.94 1.63 -14.49
CA HIS A 300 -9.38 2.16 -15.78
C HIS A 300 -9.64 3.66 -15.73
N ALA A 301 -10.28 4.18 -14.66
CA ALA A 301 -10.51 5.61 -14.49
C ALA A 301 -9.20 6.40 -14.50
N ARG A 302 -8.20 5.95 -13.72
CA ARG A 302 -6.88 6.58 -13.65
C ARG A 302 -6.06 6.46 -14.93
N LEU A 303 -6.36 5.49 -15.79
CA LEU A 303 -5.78 5.33 -17.12
C LEU A 303 -6.51 6.15 -18.20
N GLY A 304 -7.61 6.83 -17.86
CA GLY A 304 -8.43 7.59 -18.82
C GLY A 304 -9.43 6.73 -19.61
N GLU A 305 -9.62 5.48 -19.21
CA GLU A 305 -10.45 4.49 -19.89
C GLU A 305 -11.88 4.50 -19.33
N ALA A 306 -12.58 5.63 -19.47
CA ALA A 306 -13.87 5.89 -18.82
C ALA A 306 -14.93 4.79 -19.09
N ALA A 307 -15.03 4.30 -20.34
CA ALA A 307 -16.00 3.27 -20.69
C ALA A 307 -15.72 1.91 -20.02
N ALA A 308 -14.44 1.52 -19.90
CA ALA A 308 -14.06 0.30 -19.19
C ALA A 308 -14.30 0.45 -17.68
N SER A 309 -14.01 1.64 -17.15
CA SER A 309 -14.27 1.99 -15.76
C SER A 309 -15.75 1.89 -15.39
N THR A 310 -16.65 2.47 -16.18
CA THR A 310 -18.10 2.39 -15.93
C THR A 310 -18.62 0.96 -16.02
N ARG A 311 -18.18 0.16 -17.00
CA ARG A 311 -18.57 -1.26 -17.07
C ARG A 311 -18.15 -2.04 -15.82
N ALA A 312 -16.95 -1.78 -15.30
CA ALA A 312 -16.48 -2.42 -14.07
C ALA A 312 -17.29 -1.96 -12.83
N LEU A 313 -17.71 -0.69 -12.77
CA LEU A 313 -18.65 -0.21 -11.73
C LEU A 313 -20.00 -0.95 -11.80
N ASP A 314 -20.55 -1.10 -13.01
CA ASP A 314 -21.83 -1.78 -13.22
C ASP A 314 -21.74 -3.26 -12.76
N HIS A 315 -20.63 -3.94 -13.07
CA HIS A 315 -20.37 -5.30 -12.59
C HIS A 315 -20.24 -5.39 -11.06
N ALA A 316 -19.58 -4.41 -10.42
CA ALA A 316 -19.49 -4.37 -8.97
C ALA A 316 -20.87 -4.21 -8.32
N ALA A 317 -21.66 -3.26 -8.82
CA ALA A 317 -23.01 -2.99 -8.34
C ALA A 317 -23.95 -4.18 -8.55
N SER A 318 -23.95 -4.80 -9.73
CA SER A 318 -24.78 -5.97 -10.01
C SER A 318 -24.41 -7.15 -9.12
N THR A 319 -23.12 -7.32 -8.80
CA THR A 319 -22.65 -8.43 -7.96
C THR A 319 -23.11 -8.28 -6.51
N LEU A 320 -23.08 -7.06 -5.96
CA LEU A 320 -23.60 -6.81 -4.61
C LEU A 320 -25.13 -6.86 -4.56
N ALA A 321 -25.80 -6.34 -5.59
CA ALA A 321 -27.28 -6.33 -5.69
C ALA A 321 -27.90 -7.72 -5.88
N ALA A 322 -27.15 -8.69 -6.43
CA ALA A 322 -27.58 -10.08 -6.54
C ALA A 322 -27.77 -10.78 -5.18
N GLY A 323 -27.53 -10.07 -4.07
CA GLY A 323 -27.77 -10.48 -2.70
C GLY A 323 -26.47 -10.87 -1.99
N PRO A 324 -26.39 -10.70 -0.66
CA PRO A 324 -25.30 -11.23 0.13
C PRO A 324 -25.44 -12.76 0.19
N GLY A 325 -25.08 -13.46 -0.88
CA GLY A 325 -25.03 -14.91 -0.87
C GLY A 325 -24.16 -15.36 0.29
N ASP A 326 -24.75 -16.04 1.28
CA ASP A 326 -24.14 -16.63 2.47
C ASP A 326 -22.81 -15.98 2.88
N TRP A 327 -22.77 -14.66 3.13
CA TRP A 327 -21.57 -14.07 3.68
C TRP A 327 -21.44 -14.54 5.12
N ASP A 328 -20.56 -15.51 5.29
CA ASP A 328 -20.15 -16.00 6.58
C ASP A 328 -18.89 -15.22 7.03
N PRO A 329 -18.99 -14.37 8.07
CA PRO A 329 -17.84 -13.64 8.60
C PRO A 329 -16.74 -14.58 9.12
N THR A 330 -17.04 -15.84 9.43
CA THR A 330 -16.03 -16.83 9.83
C THR A 330 -15.22 -17.36 8.64
N ILE A 331 -15.77 -17.29 7.42
CA ILE A 331 -15.14 -17.78 6.18
C ILE A 331 -14.48 -16.63 5.41
N ASP A 332 -15.06 -15.44 5.45
CA ASP A 332 -14.65 -14.26 4.68
C ASP A 332 -14.66 -12.96 5.53
N PRO A 333 -13.92 -12.90 6.66
CA PRO A 333 -13.97 -11.76 7.57
C PRO A 333 -13.48 -10.45 6.94
N PHE A 334 -12.60 -10.54 5.95
CA PHE A 334 -11.87 -9.41 5.38
C PHE A 334 -12.67 -8.56 4.39
N VAL A 335 -13.84 -9.02 3.95
CA VAL A 335 -14.77 -8.22 3.13
C VAL A 335 -15.99 -7.75 3.92
N GLY A 336 -15.96 -7.82 5.25
CA GLY A 336 -17.10 -7.40 6.09
C GLY A 336 -17.49 -5.93 5.89
N ASN A 337 -16.54 -5.09 5.51
CA ASN A 337 -16.76 -3.68 5.18
C ASN A 337 -17.16 -3.43 3.71
N VAL A 338 -17.34 -4.48 2.88
CA VAL A 338 -17.79 -4.35 1.49
C VAL A 338 -19.32 -4.42 1.47
N ASP A 339 -19.92 -3.28 1.79
CA ASP A 339 -21.35 -3.03 1.82
C ASP A 339 -21.76 -1.96 0.77
N GLU A 340 -23.02 -1.52 0.82
CA GLU A 340 -23.56 -0.52 -0.09
C GLU A 340 -22.90 0.86 0.08
N ASP A 341 -22.56 1.24 1.31
CA ASP A 341 -21.93 2.53 1.62
C ASP A 341 -20.47 2.55 1.14
N TRP A 342 -19.72 1.47 1.34
CA TRP A 342 -18.40 1.27 0.75
C TRP A 342 -18.43 1.30 -0.78
N LEU A 343 -19.44 0.67 -1.39
CA LEU A 343 -19.64 0.69 -2.84
C LEU A 343 -19.93 2.11 -3.33
N ALA A 344 -20.79 2.85 -2.65
CA ALA A 344 -21.13 4.22 -2.97
C ALA A 344 -19.89 5.11 -2.90
N ARG A 345 -19.15 5.13 -1.79
CA ARG A 345 -17.89 5.90 -1.67
C ARG A 345 -16.90 5.54 -2.76
N SER A 346 -16.69 4.25 -3.00
CA SER A 346 -15.77 3.80 -4.05
C SER A 346 -16.21 4.21 -5.46
N THR A 347 -17.51 4.24 -5.72
CA THR A 347 -18.10 4.74 -6.98
C THR A 347 -17.87 6.24 -7.12
N GLY A 348 -18.05 7.02 -6.05
CA GLY A 348 -17.75 8.46 -6.02
C GLY A 348 -16.29 8.75 -6.34
N ILE A 349 -15.35 8.03 -5.70
CA ILE A 349 -13.91 8.14 -5.99
C ILE A 349 -13.63 7.84 -7.47
N THR A 350 -14.29 6.84 -8.04
CA THR A 350 -14.10 6.46 -9.44
C THR A 350 -14.61 7.55 -10.39
N TRP A 351 -15.79 8.12 -10.14
CA TRP A 351 -16.31 9.24 -10.95
C TRP A 351 -15.41 10.48 -10.88
N LEU A 352 -14.85 10.77 -9.70
CA LEU A 352 -13.87 11.84 -9.55
C LEU A 352 -12.64 11.59 -10.41
N GLN A 353 -12.12 10.35 -10.41
CA GLN A 353 -10.97 9.95 -11.22
C GLN A 353 -11.24 9.98 -12.73
N ILE A 354 -12.50 9.79 -13.16
CA ILE A 354 -12.94 9.99 -14.55
C ILE A 354 -13.00 11.48 -14.94
N GLY A 355 -12.97 12.40 -13.97
CA GLY A 355 -13.09 13.84 -14.18
C GLY A 355 -14.54 14.33 -14.16
N ARG A 356 -15.41 13.70 -13.36
CA ARG A 356 -16.83 14.08 -13.19
C ARG A 356 -17.14 14.38 -11.71
N PRO A 357 -16.61 15.48 -11.15
CA PRO A 357 -16.72 15.77 -9.72
C PRO A 357 -18.18 15.94 -9.25
N GLU A 358 -19.05 16.52 -10.06
CA GLU A 358 -20.49 16.62 -9.79
C GLU A 358 -21.20 15.26 -9.70
N ARG A 359 -20.71 14.23 -10.42
CA ARG A 359 -21.22 12.85 -10.23
C ARG A 359 -20.63 12.23 -8.98
N ALA A 360 -19.35 12.50 -8.69
CA ALA A 360 -18.68 11.99 -7.50
C ALA A 360 -19.41 12.41 -6.22
N LEU A 361 -19.76 13.68 -6.07
CA LEU A 361 -20.44 14.20 -4.87
C LEU A 361 -21.79 13.52 -4.59
N ARG A 362 -22.53 13.10 -5.61
CA ARG A 362 -23.81 12.36 -5.45
C ARG A 362 -23.64 11.01 -4.78
N HIS A 363 -22.42 10.46 -4.80
CA HIS A 363 -22.08 9.19 -4.16
C HIS A 363 -21.38 9.38 -2.80
N PHE A 364 -21.08 10.62 -2.41
CA PHE A 364 -20.49 10.96 -1.12
C PHE A 364 -21.53 11.49 -0.13
N THR A 365 -22.82 11.18 -0.33
CA THR A 365 -23.92 11.69 0.52
C THR A 365 -23.71 11.35 1.99
N THR A 366 -23.29 10.12 2.31
CA THR A 366 -22.99 9.70 3.68
C THR A 366 -21.83 10.47 4.28
N LEU A 367 -20.79 10.75 3.50
CA LEU A 367 -19.65 11.57 3.93
C LEU A 367 -20.02 13.04 4.09
N LEU A 368 -21.01 13.55 3.36
CA LEU A 368 -21.43 14.95 3.40
C LEU A 368 -22.51 15.22 4.46
N ASP A 369 -23.14 14.20 5.01
CA ASP A 369 -24.17 14.36 6.04
C ASP A 369 -23.56 14.79 7.38
N ASP A 370 -23.98 15.96 7.84
CA ASP A 370 -23.61 16.56 9.13
C ASP A 370 -24.70 16.34 10.21
N GLY A 371 -25.80 15.65 9.87
CA GLY A 371 -26.91 15.41 10.76
C GLY A 371 -26.64 14.35 11.83
N PRO A 372 -27.47 14.28 12.90
CA PRO A 372 -27.40 13.22 13.92
C PRO A 372 -27.68 11.81 13.38
N SER A 373 -28.13 11.69 12.12
CA SER A 373 -28.31 10.45 11.37
C SER A 373 -27.12 10.08 10.47
N SER A 374 -26.04 10.87 10.52
CA SER A 374 -24.82 10.61 9.77
C SER A 374 -24.31 9.20 10.09
N HIS A 375 -24.22 8.35 9.07
CA HIS A 375 -23.61 7.02 9.19
C HIS A 375 -22.08 7.08 9.34
N VAL A 376 -21.50 8.29 9.31
CA VAL A 376 -20.09 8.49 9.62
C VAL A 376 -19.89 8.31 11.12
N PRO A 377 -19.09 7.33 11.57
CA PRO A 377 -18.92 7.05 12.98
C PRO A 377 -18.45 8.30 13.75
N THR A 378 -18.99 8.51 14.95
CA THR A 378 -18.50 9.48 15.94
C THR A 378 -17.12 9.10 16.51
N LEU A 379 -16.65 7.90 16.18
CA LEU A 379 -15.33 7.37 16.46
C LEU A 379 -14.43 7.54 15.22
N PRO A 380 -13.09 7.56 15.36
CA PRO A 380 -12.19 7.68 14.23
C PRO A 380 -12.30 6.48 13.28
N PHE A 381 -13.20 6.58 12.29
CA PHE A 381 -13.32 5.61 11.20
C PHE A 381 -12.06 5.67 10.36
N LEU A 382 -11.32 4.57 10.31
CA LEU A 382 -9.95 4.50 9.79
C LEU A 382 -9.80 5.10 8.37
N PRO A 383 -10.74 4.89 7.42
CA PRO A 383 -10.68 5.49 6.09
C PRO A 383 -11.23 6.92 5.98
N LEU A 384 -11.92 7.47 7.00
CA LEU A 384 -12.73 8.69 6.85
C LEU A 384 -11.93 9.90 6.35
N ALA A 385 -10.81 10.22 7.01
CA ALA A 385 -9.98 11.36 6.60
C ALA A 385 -9.39 11.18 5.19
N ARG A 386 -9.23 9.93 4.74
CA ARG A 386 -8.81 9.64 3.37
C ARG A 386 -9.95 9.77 2.37
N ASP A 387 -11.15 9.33 2.73
CA ASP A 387 -12.34 9.45 1.89
C ASP A 387 -12.77 10.93 1.76
N LEU A 388 -12.68 11.72 2.84
CA LEU A 388 -12.92 13.17 2.82
C LEU A 388 -11.94 13.94 1.94
N LEU A 389 -10.70 13.45 1.74
CA LEU A 389 -9.80 14.06 0.75
C LEU A 389 -10.38 13.99 -0.67
N HIS A 390 -11.12 12.93 -1.01
CA HIS A 390 -11.78 12.81 -2.31
C HIS A 390 -12.98 13.75 -2.43
N VAL A 391 -13.72 13.98 -1.34
CA VAL A 391 -14.78 14.99 -1.27
C VAL A 391 -14.19 16.39 -1.50
N VAL A 392 -13.10 16.73 -0.79
CA VAL A 392 -12.36 17.98 -0.94
C VAL A 392 -11.87 18.17 -2.37
N ASP A 393 -11.25 17.15 -2.97
CA ASP A 393 -10.76 17.20 -4.36
C ASP A 393 -11.93 17.47 -5.33
N ALA A 394 -13.13 16.91 -5.09
CA ALA A 394 -14.33 17.15 -5.90
C ALA A 394 -14.89 18.58 -5.73
N GLN A 395 -15.00 19.07 -4.49
CA GLN A 395 -15.49 20.43 -4.19
C GLN A 395 -14.54 21.51 -4.73
N ILE A 396 -13.23 21.33 -4.58
CA ILE A 396 -12.23 22.25 -5.17
C ILE A 396 -12.35 22.28 -6.70
N ALA A 397 -12.55 21.12 -7.34
CA ALA A 397 -12.72 21.05 -8.80
C ALA A 397 -13.98 21.78 -9.30
N LEU A 398 -15.00 21.93 -8.45
CA LEU A 398 -16.22 22.70 -8.72
C LEU A 398 -16.13 24.18 -8.31
N GLY A 399 -15.05 24.60 -7.67
CA GLY A 399 -14.89 25.95 -7.13
C GLY A 399 -15.59 26.20 -5.79
N GLU A 400 -16.07 25.15 -5.13
CA GLU A 400 -16.78 25.19 -3.84
C GLU A 400 -15.79 25.17 -2.66
N LEU A 401 -14.95 26.21 -2.56
CA LEU A 401 -13.84 26.25 -1.59
C LEU A 401 -14.29 26.22 -0.13
N GLU A 402 -15.39 26.87 0.20
CA GLU A 402 -15.95 26.90 1.56
C GLU A 402 -16.44 25.50 1.98
N ALA A 403 -17.07 24.76 1.07
CA ALA A 403 -17.50 23.39 1.31
C ALA A 403 -16.29 22.44 1.45
N ALA A 404 -15.23 22.67 0.66
CA ALA A 404 -13.96 21.98 0.80
C ALA A 404 -13.31 22.22 2.16
N VAL A 405 -13.26 23.47 2.62
CA VAL A 405 -12.74 23.84 3.95
C VAL A 405 -13.53 23.15 5.05
N HIS A 406 -14.86 23.16 4.97
CA HIS A 406 -15.73 22.48 5.93
C HIS A 406 -15.43 20.97 6.01
N SER A 407 -15.36 20.30 4.86
CA SER A 407 -15.04 18.86 4.77
C SER A 407 -13.64 18.54 5.33
N ALA A 408 -12.67 19.43 5.16
CA ALA A 408 -11.34 19.29 5.76
C ALA A 408 -11.37 19.49 7.29
N GLY A 409 -12.15 20.47 7.78
CA GLY A 409 -12.37 20.70 9.21
C GLY A 409 -12.99 19.48 9.89
N ARG A 410 -13.92 18.79 9.24
CA ARG A 410 -14.50 17.53 9.74
C ARG A 410 -13.46 16.43 9.92
N ALA A 411 -12.51 16.30 9.00
CA ALA A 411 -11.43 15.32 9.14
C ALA A 411 -10.56 15.62 10.37
N VAL A 412 -10.29 16.90 10.64
CA VAL A 412 -9.58 17.33 11.85
C VAL A 412 -10.41 17.03 13.11
N ALA A 413 -11.70 17.37 13.10
CA ALA A 413 -12.59 17.18 14.24
C ALA A 413 -12.69 15.71 14.68
N VAL A 414 -12.76 14.77 13.73
CA VAL A 414 -12.87 13.33 14.03
C VAL A 414 -11.55 12.74 14.52
N PHE A 415 -10.42 13.16 13.95
CA PHE A 415 -9.12 12.59 14.31
C PHE A 415 -8.45 13.31 15.49
N GLY A 416 -8.94 14.49 15.87
CA GLY A 416 -8.28 15.43 16.77
C GLY A 416 -7.04 16.04 16.12
N SER A 417 -6.07 15.18 15.80
CA SER A 417 -4.88 15.53 15.03
C SER A 417 -4.68 14.60 13.84
N LEU A 418 -4.54 15.20 12.65
CA LEU A 418 -4.29 14.45 11.43
C LEU A 418 -2.85 13.91 11.42
N PRO A 419 -2.66 12.62 11.10
CA PRO A 419 -1.34 12.06 10.86
C PRO A 419 -0.54 12.88 9.84
N ILE A 420 0.77 13.02 10.04
CA ILE A 420 1.66 13.85 9.20
C ILE A 420 1.51 13.57 7.69
N GLY A 421 1.28 12.30 7.33
CA GLY A 421 1.06 11.85 5.95
C GLY A 421 -0.20 12.45 5.33
N LEU A 422 -1.31 12.45 6.07
CA LEU A 422 -2.59 13.03 5.66
C LEU A 422 -2.59 14.56 5.76
N LEU A 423 -2.05 15.12 6.84
CA LEU A 423 -1.90 16.56 7.05
C LEU A 423 -1.21 17.23 5.84
N ARG A 424 -0.10 16.63 5.37
CA ARG A 424 0.61 17.10 4.18
C ARG A 424 -0.27 17.10 2.93
N ARG A 425 -1.16 16.11 2.77
CA ARG A 425 -2.07 16.03 1.61
C ARG A 425 -3.11 17.13 1.65
N TYR A 426 -3.76 17.34 2.79
CA TYR A 426 -4.70 18.44 2.98
C TYR A 426 -4.04 19.78 2.65
N ARG A 427 -2.87 20.07 3.26
CA ARG A 427 -2.11 21.30 2.97
C ARG A 427 -1.78 21.47 1.48
N GLN A 428 -1.42 20.38 0.79
CA GLN A 428 -1.13 20.44 -0.65
C GLN A 428 -2.34 20.82 -1.50
N ARG A 429 -3.56 20.37 -1.16
CA ARG A 429 -4.80 20.72 -1.88
C ARG A 429 -5.11 22.21 -1.76
N PHE A 430 -4.96 22.75 -0.55
CA PHE A 430 -5.35 24.13 -0.25
C PHE A 430 -4.24 25.16 -0.52
N ALA A 431 -2.99 24.74 -0.71
CA ALA A 431 -1.87 25.64 -0.96
C ALA A 431 -2.10 26.66 -2.11
N PRO A 432 -2.71 26.28 -3.26
CA PRO A 432 -3.03 27.24 -4.32
C PRO A 432 -4.08 28.30 -3.94
N HIS A 433 -4.85 28.06 -2.87
CA HIS A 433 -6.00 28.88 -2.46
C HIS A 433 -5.75 29.68 -1.17
N ARG A 434 -4.48 29.83 -0.75
CA ARG A 434 -4.07 30.52 0.50
C ARG A 434 -4.55 31.97 0.63
N GLY A 435 -4.94 32.62 -0.46
CA GLY A 435 -5.49 33.99 -0.43
C GLY A 435 -6.92 34.07 0.10
N VAL A 436 -7.65 32.96 0.17
CA VAL A 436 -9.05 32.92 0.62
C VAL A 436 -9.10 32.89 2.16
N PRO A 437 -9.88 33.76 2.82
CA PRO A 437 -9.97 33.81 4.28
C PRO A 437 -10.22 32.46 4.94
N ALA A 438 -11.26 31.73 4.51
CA ALA A 438 -11.59 30.41 5.07
C ALA A 438 -10.45 29.38 4.93
N VAL A 439 -9.63 29.49 3.88
CA VAL A 439 -8.47 28.62 3.69
C VAL A 439 -7.35 28.98 4.65
N ARG A 440 -7.15 30.27 4.98
CA ARG A 440 -6.16 30.69 5.99
C ARG A 440 -6.53 30.15 7.36
N ASP A 441 -7.80 30.31 7.76
CA ASP A 441 -8.30 29.79 9.04
C ASP A 441 -8.12 28.25 9.12
N LEU A 442 -8.31 27.54 7.99
CA LEU A 442 -7.99 26.12 7.90
C LEU A 442 -6.50 25.83 8.05
N PHE A 443 -5.61 26.64 7.46
CA PHE A 443 -4.17 26.45 7.63
C PHE A 443 -3.75 26.63 9.09
N ASP A 444 -4.32 27.61 9.79
CA ASP A 444 -4.09 27.82 11.22
C ASP A 444 -4.54 26.59 12.02
N LEU A 445 -5.75 26.07 11.76
CA LEU A 445 -6.25 24.82 12.36
C LEU A 445 -5.34 23.62 12.09
N LEU A 446 -4.74 23.55 10.89
CA LEU A 446 -3.83 22.47 10.50
C LEU A 446 -2.41 22.68 11.08
N GLU A 447 -2.00 23.90 11.41
CA GLU A 447 -0.70 24.27 12.00
C GLU A 447 -0.67 24.14 13.53
N GLU A 448 -1.78 24.42 14.20
CA GLU A 448 -1.95 24.28 15.66
C GLU A 448 -2.03 22.82 16.13
N GLN A 449 -1.94 21.86 15.21
CA GLN A 449 -1.94 20.44 15.53
C GLN A 449 -0.67 20.06 16.30
N PRO A 450 -0.77 19.48 17.51
CA PRO A 450 0.42 18.97 18.20
C PRO A 450 1.12 17.97 17.28
N LEU A 451 2.43 18.12 17.09
CA LEU A 451 3.23 17.15 16.36
C LEU A 451 3.05 15.81 17.06
N SER A 452 2.19 14.93 16.51
CA SER A 452 2.10 13.55 16.96
C SER A 452 3.43 12.88 16.66
N SER A 453 4.32 12.91 17.64
CA SER A 453 5.48 12.05 17.70
C SER A 453 4.97 10.63 17.91
N VAL A 454 4.93 9.85 16.83
CA VAL A 454 4.79 8.38 16.88
C VAL A 454 6.03 7.77 16.25
#